data_AF-A0A7C4SJL9-F1
#
_entry.id   AF-A0A7C4SJL9-F1
#
_cell.length_a   1.000
_cell.length_b   1.000
_cell.length_c   1.000
_cell.angle_alpha   90.00
_cell.angle_beta   90.00
_cell.angle_gamma   90.00
#
_symmetry.space_group_name_H-M   'P 1'
#
loop_
_entity.id
_entity.type
_entity.pdbx_description
1 polymer ?
#
loop_
_entity_poly.entity_id
_entity_poly.type
_entity_poly.pdbx_seq_one_letter_code
_entity_poly.pdbx_strand_id
1 'polypeptide(L)'
;MVPNEELHEAEILERCLRRLEQGADLETCLREFPEAASLLPLLKTARWLQKGREVSLRPPALQRMIRQGQLYASRAKARPVVSSLTFRWAGALVALLGLILVALSVVSAAEASLPDEPLYPVKRAVESLFAATMSPEERALWLAERRWEEFETAATQGRWLPALAEESLRHLEEAAQSGGKGPAHARLRALYERQGVILEQAVRDAPPETRSELARAQREWAQLAHLFGPPEG
;
A
#
# COMPACT_ATOMS: atom_id res chain seq x y z
N MET A 1 13.16 14.77 -27.26
CA MET A 1 14.26 15.65 -26.81
C MET A 1 13.92 16.10 -25.39
N VAL A 2 14.09 15.19 -24.42
CA VAL A 2 13.69 15.30 -22.99
C VAL A 2 14.82 14.89 -21.98
N PRO A 3 16.02 14.41 -22.36
CA PRO A 3 16.95 13.85 -21.36
C PRO A 3 17.58 14.88 -20.41
N ASN A 4 17.49 16.18 -20.68
CA ASN A 4 18.19 17.21 -19.91
C ASN A 4 17.40 17.70 -18.68
N GLU A 5 16.07 17.64 -18.72
CA GLU A 5 15.20 18.07 -17.61
C GLU A 5 15.17 17.05 -16.47
N GLU A 6 15.11 15.75 -16.80
CA GLU A 6 15.13 14.66 -15.80
C GLU A 6 16.48 14.61 -15.04
N LEU A 7 17.59 14.90 -15.72
CA LEU A 7 18.90 14.99 -15.08
C LEU A 7 18.99 16.20 -14.14
N HIS A 8 18.38 17.33 -14.52
CA HIS A 8 18.35 18.54 -13.70
C HIS A 8 17.49 18.37 -12.44
N GLU A 9 16.30 17.74 -12.56
CA GLU A 9 15.46 17.42 -11.41
C GLU A 9 16.14 16.44 -10.44
N ALA A 10 16.85 15.44 -10.98
CA ALA A 10 17.63 14.51 -10.16
C ALA A 10 18.75 15.22 -9.40
N GLU A 11 19.46 16.17 -10.03
CA GLU A 11 20.50 16.97 -9.37
C GLU A 11 19.93 17.86 -8.25
N ILE A 12 18.77 18.48 -8.49
CA ILE A 12 18.06 19.30 -7.49
C ILE A 12 17.63 18.44 -6.30
N LEU A 13 17.00 17.30 -6.57
CA LEU A 13 16.57 16.35 -5.54
C LEU A 13 17.76 15.91 -4.68
N GLU A 14 18.88 15.57 -5.32
CA GLU A 14 20.10 15.13 -4.67
C GLU A 14 20.70 16.21 -3.76
N ARG A 15 20.69 17.49 -4.20
CA ARG A 15 21.13 18.62 -3.37
C ARG A 15 20.21 18.84 -2.17
N CYS A 16 18.89 18.78 -2.35
CA CYS A 16 17.93 18.91 -1.24
C CYS A 16 18.06 17.77 -0.22
N LEU A 17 18.23 16.51 -0.66
CA LEU A 17 18.41 15.37 0.23
C LEU A 17 19.69 15.48 1.07
N ARG A 18 20.82 15.90 0.47
CA ARG A 18 22.07 16.15 1.21
C ARG A 18 21.92 17.21 2.29
N ARG A 19 21.16 18.27 2.04
CA ARG A 19 20.89 19.33 3.02
C ARG A 19 20.02 18.82 4.17
N LEU A 20 18.99 18.03 3.87
CA LEU A 20 18.15 17.38 4.89
C LEU A 20 18.95 16.38 5.76
N GLU A 21 19.89 15.64 5.18
CA GLU A 21 20.82 14.77 5.93
C GLU A 21 21.75 15.56 6.85
N GLN A 22 22.16 16.77 6.44
CA GLN A 22 22.98 17.69 7.24
C GLN A 22 22.18 18.45 8.32
N GLY A 23 20.87 18.17 8.45
CA GLY A 23 20.00 18.74 9.48
C GLY A 23 19.26 20.01 9.07
N ALA A 24 19.30 20.41 7.79
CA ALA A 24 18.45 21.48 7.30
C ALA A 24 16.97 21.07 7.35
N ASP A 25 16.08 22.04 7.52
CA ASP A 25 14.65 21.80 7.36
C ASP A 25 14.21 21.90 5.89
N LEU A 26 13.02 21.36 5.62
CA LEU A 26 12.46 21.31 4.27
C LEU A 26 12.18 22.71 3.71
N GLU A 27 11.77 23.65 4.56
CA GLU A 27 11.48 25.03 4.16
C GLU A 27 12.76 25.80 3.77
N THR A 28 13.88 25.52 4.43
CA THR A 28 15.19 26.06 4.06
C THR A 28 15.66 25.48 2.74
N CYS A 29 15.45 24.18 2.50
CA CYS A 29 15.78 23.56 1.21
C CYS A 29 14.95 24.12 0.05
N LEU A 30 13.65 24.37 0.25
CA LEU A 30 12.77 24.94 -0.78
C LEU A 30 13.06 26.43 -1.04
N ARG A 31 13.57 27.16 -0.06
CA ARG A 31 14.04 28.54 -0.25
C ARG A 31 15.36 28.61 -1.02
N GLU A 32 16.27 27.67 -0.76
CA GLU A 32 17.54 27.56 -1.47
C GLU A 32 17.38 27.00 -2.89
N PHE A 33 16.39 26.14 -3.11
CA PHE A 33 16.10 25.52 -4.40
C PHE A 33 14.60 25.63 -4.71
N PRO A 34 14.13 26.77 -5.24
CA PRO A 34 12.70 27.01 -5.52
C PRO A 34 12.12 26.02 -6.52
N GLU A 35 12.95 25.55 -7.45
CA GLU A 35 12.64 24.54 -8.47
C GLU A 35 12.31 23.16 -7.87
N ALA A 36 12.69 22.90 -6.62
CA ALA A 36 12.36 21.66 -5.91
C ALA A 36 10.89 21.56 -5.47
N ALA A 37 10.05 22.57 -5.78
CA ALA A 37 8.63 22.56 -5.46
C ALA A 37 7.87 21.39 -6.12
N SER A 38 8.23 21.02 -7.35
CA SER A 38 7.65 19.84 -8.04
C SER A 38 8.02 18.53 -7.34
N LEU A 39 9.14 18.51 -6.61
CA LEU A 39 9.70 17.35 -5.92
C LEU A 39 9.25 17.25 -4.45
N LEU A 40 8.37 18.14 -4.00
CA LEU A 40 7.89 18.23 -2.63
C LEU A 40 7.34 16.90 -2.06
N PRO A 41 6.56 16.09 -2.81
CA PRO A 41 6.06 14.80 -2.30
C PRO A 41 7.19 13.81 -1.97
N LEU A 42 8.23 13.76 -2.81
CA LEU A 42 9.38 12.88 -2.61
C LEU A 42 10.23 13.33 -1.42
N LEU A 43 10.45 14.66 -1.28
CA LEU A 43 11.19 15.23 -0.16
C LEU A 43 10.48 15.05 1.19
N LYS A 44 9.14 15.14 1.21
CA LYS A 44 8.33 14.83 2.41
C LYS A 44 8.47 13.35 2.82
N THR A 45 8.46 12.45 1.84
CA THR A 45 8.61 11.01 2.06
C THR A 45 9.99 10.69 2.64
N ALA A 46 11.05 11.27 2.08
CA ALA A 46 12.42 11.12 2.59
C ALA A 46 12.57 11.61 4.04
N ARG A 47 11.98 12.77 4.37
CA ARG A 47 11.98 13.34 5.73
C ARG A 47 11.22 12.47 6.73
N TRP A 48 10.09 11.90 6.33
CA TRP A 48 9.33 10.97 7.18
C TRP A 48 10.13 9.72 7.51
N LEU A 49 10.80 9.13 6.51
CA LEU A 49 11.66 7.96 6.71
C LEU A 49 12.88 8.27 7.61
N GLN A 50 13.46 9.46 7.49
CA GLN A 50 14.57 9.91 8.34
C GLN A 50 14.15 10.02 9.81
N LYS A 51 12.96 10.57 10.10
CA LYS A 51 12.39 10.60 11.46
C LYS A 51 12.09 9.19 11.98
N GLY A 52 11.65 8.28 11.12
CA GLY A 52 11.44 6.87 11.48
C GLY A 52 12.74 6.12 11.84
N ARG A 53 13.88 6.48 11.23
CA ARG A 53 15.20 5.90 11.53
C ARG A 53 15.75 6.23 12.92
N GLU A 54 15.22 7.25 13.60
CA GLU A 54 15.56 7.52 15.01
C GLU A 54 15.01 6.45 15.97
N VAL A 55 14.10 5.58 15.51
CA VAL A 55 13.69 4.37 16.23
C VAL A 55 14.75 3.28 16.05
N SER A 56 15.78 3.33 16.90
CA SER A 56 16.95 2.45 16.88
C SER A 56 16.60 0.95 16.90
N LEU A 57 16.92 0.22 15.83
CA LEU A 57 16.92 -1.24 15.80
C LEU A 57 18.07 -1.77 16.67
N ARG A 58 17.76 -2.65 17.62
CA ARG A 58 18.75 -3.15 18.61
C ARG A 58 19.98 -3.80 17.93
N PRO A 59 21.22 -3.50 18.37
CA PRO A 59 22.48 -3.95 17.76
C PRO A 59 22.65 -5.46 17.46
N PRO A 60 22.16 -6.41 18.28
CA PRO A 60 22.44 -7.83 18.05
C PRO A 60 21.64 -8.47 16.90
N ALA A 61 20.57 -7.83 16.41
CA ALA A 61 19.84 -8.29 15.22
C ALA A 61 20.57 -7.88 13.93
N LEU A 62 21.07 -6.64 13.90
CA LEU A 62 21.84 -6.10 12.79
C LEU A 62 23.15 -6.86 12.55
N GLN A 63 23.87 -7.22 13.62
CA GLN A 63 25.12 -7.98 13.50
C GLN A 63 24.93 -9.40 12.93
N ARG A 64 23.80 -10.06 13.24
CA ARG A 64 23.47 -11.37 12.67
C ARG A 64 23.18 -11.27 11.17
N MET A 65 22.46 -10.25 10.76
CA MET A 65 22.13 -9.99 9.36
C MET A 65 23.38 -9.63 8.54
N ILE A 66 24.28 -8.81 9.10
CA ILE A 66 25.58 -8.47 8.47
C ILE A 66 26.47 -9.71 8.31
N ARG A 67 26.59 -10.55 9.34
CA ARG A 67 27.38 -11.80 9.25
C ARG A 67 26.85 -12.74 8.18
N GLN A 68 25.53 -12.91 8.09
CA GLN A 68 24.93 -13.73 7.04
C GLN A 68 25.21 -13.14 5.65
N GLY A 69 25.08 -11.83 5.47
CA GLY A 69 25.41 -11.14 4.21
C GLY A 69 26.87 -11.30 3.77
N GLN A 70 27.82 -11.28 4.72
CA GLN A 70 29.24 -11.48 4.42
C GLN A 70 29.56 -12.91 3.96
N LEU A 71 28.85 -13.92 4.48
CA LEU A 71 28.99 -15.31 4.05
C LEU A 71 28.49 -15.52 2.61
N TYR A 72 27.45 -14.80 2.20
CA TYR A 72 27.00 -14.79 0.80
C TYR A 72 27.96 -14.02 -0.12
N ALA A 73 28.51 -12.89 0.34
CA ALA A 73 29.47 -12.09 -0.44
C ALA A 73 30.83 -12.78 -0.65
N SER A 74 31.27 -13.61 0.30
CA SER A 74 32.56 -14.31 0.23
C SER A 74 32.61 -15.48 -0.78
N ARG A 75 31.45 -15.94 -1.28
CA ARG A 75 31.37 -16.89 -2.40
C ARG A 75 31.56 -16.24 -3.77
N ALA A 76 31.44 -14.92 -3.88
CA ALA A 76 31.67 -14.18 -5.12
C ALA A 76 33.07 -13.52 -5.10
N LYS A 77 34.11 -14.25 -5.53
CA LYS A 77 35.45 -13.67 -5.76
C LYS A 77 35.79 -13.61 -7.25
N ALA A 78 35.94 -12.40 -7.80
CA ALA A 78 37.11 -11.89 -8.54
C ALA A 78 36.85 -10.45 -9.07
N ARG A 79 37.92 -9.62 -9.10
CA ARG A 79 38.02 -8.15 -9.33
C ARG A 79 38.43 -7.85 -10.80
N PRO A 80 38.34 -6.60 -11.36
CA PRO A 80 39.25 -5.49 -11.04
C PRO A 80 38.64 -4.07 -10.91
N VAL A 81 39.52 -3.16 -10.51
CA VAL A 81 39.36 -1.82 -9.94
C VAL A 81 39.25 -0.73 -11.01
N VAL A 82 38.28 0.19 -10.88
CA VAL A 82 38.28 1.52 -11.52
C VAL A 82 37.82 2.62 -10.53
N SER A 83 38.63 3.68 -10.46
CA SER A 83 38.54 4.97 -9.73
C SER A 83 37.10 5.45 -9.36
N SER A 84 36.70 5.54 -8.08
CA SER A 84 37.00 6.50 -7.00
C SER A 84 36.35 7.91 -7.06
N LEU A 85 35.05 8.01 -7.39
CA LEU A 85 34.02 8.77 -6.64
C LEU A 85 32.61 8.53 -7.21
N THR A 86 32.51 8.34 -8.54
CA THR A 86 31.27 8.00 -9.26
C THR A 86 30.76 6.59 -8.92
N PHE A 87 31.66 5.66 -8.62
CA PHE A 87 31.34 4.28 -8.28
C PHE A 87 30.67 4.10 -6.91
N ARG A 88 30.84 5.07 -5.99
CA ARG A 88 30.22 5.01 -4.65
C ARG A 88 28.71 5.26 -4.71
N TRP A 89 28.27 6.11 -5.63
CA TRP A 89 26.85 6.40 -5.85
C TRP A 89 26.24 5.50 -6.91
N ALA A 90 27.01 4.91 -7.83
CA ALA A 90 26.48 3.84 -8.68
C ALA A 90 25.98 2.66 -7.83
N GLY A 91 26.71 2.27 -6.78
CA GLY A 91 26.24 1.29 -5.81
C GLY A 91 25.00 1.75 -5.02
N ALA A 92 24.95 3.02 -4.59
CA ALA A 92 23.80 3.58 -3.88
C ALA A 92 22.57 3.75 -4.78
N LEU A 93 22.75 4.09 -6.05
CA LEU A 93 21.71 4.25 -7.06
C LEU A 93 21.22 2.89 -7.54
N VAL A 94 22.08 1.88 -7.69
CA VAL A 94 21.69 0.49 -7.94
C VAL A 94 21.03 -0.12 -6.70
N ALA A 95 21.46 0.24 -5.49
CA ALA A 95 20.80 -0.18 -4.26
C ALA A 95 19.47 0.53 -4.06
N LEU A 96 19.35 1.83 -4.41
CA LEU A 96 18.12 2.61 -4.36
C LEU A 96 17.16 2.16 -5.46
N LEU A 97 17.64 1.97 -6.69
CA LEU A 97 16.88 1.39 -7.80
C LEU A 97 16.51 -0.06 -7.47
N GLY A 98 17.39 -0.82 -6.82
CA GLY A 98 17.10 -2.14 -6.28
C GLY A 98 16.06 -2.09 -5.16
N LEU A 99 16.10 -1.09 -4.27
CA LEU A 99 15.11 -0.86 -3.22
C LEU A 99 13.79 -0.38 -3.80
N ILE A 100 13.82 0.41 -4.87
CA ILE A 100 12.68 0.89 -5.64
C ILE A 100 12.09 -0.27 -6.44
N LEU A 101 12.88 -1.11 -7.10
CA LEU A 101 12.42 -2.31 -7.82
C LEU A 101 11.97 -3.41 -6.85
N VAL A 102 12.58 -3.53 -5.67
CA VAL A 102 12.09 -4.34 -4.57
C VAL A 102 10.82 -3.71 -4.02
N ALA A 103 10.72 -2.39 -3.86
CA ALA A 103 9.51 -1.73 -3.41
C ALA A 103 8.39 -1.79 -4.45
N LEU A 104 8.68 -1.74 -5.76
CA LEU A 104 7.71 -1.88 -6.84
C LEU A 104 7.29 -3.35 -7.02
N SER A 105 8.22 -4.31 -6.85
CA SER A 105 7.87 -5.74 -6.83
C SER A 105 7.18 -6.15 -5.52
N VAL A 106 7.46 -5.47 -4.42
CA VAL A 106 6.72 -5.51 -3.17
C VAL A 106 5.39 -4.79 -3.29
N VAL A 107 5.24 -3.74 -4.11
CA VAL A 107 3.94 -3.08 -4.33
C VAL A 107 3.02 -3.99 -5.13
N SER A 108 3.51 -4.67 -6.17
CA SER A 108 2.70 -5.67 -6.88
C SER A 108 2.39 -6.91 -6.02
N ALA A 109 3.34 -7.36 -5.18
CA ALA A 109 3.10 -8.44 -4.23
C ALA A 109 2.25 -8.01 -3.01
N ALA A 110 2.32 -6.74 -2.59
CA ALA A 110 1.54 -6.16 -1.49
C ALA A 110 0.11 -5.88 -1.95
N GLU A 111 -0.11 -5.53 -3.22
CA GLU A 111 -1.46 -5.46 -3.79
C GLU A 111 -2.19 -6.80 -3.65
N ALA A 112 -1.48 -7.92 -3.83
CA ALA A 112 -2.02 -9.26 -3.61
C ALA A 112 -2.04 -9.69 -2.13
N SER A 113 -1.40 -8.94 -1.23
CA SER A 113 -1.30 -9.36 0.16
C SER A 113 -2.64 -9.33 0.88
N LEU A 114 -2.90 -10.39 1.64
CA LEU A 114 -4.10 -10.58 2.47
C LEU A 114 -3.79 -10.31 3.95
N PRO A 115 -4.83 -10.18 4.81
CA PRO A 115 -4.62 -10.16 6.26
C PRO A 115 -3.68 -11.27 6.75
N ASP A 116 -2.90 -10.97 7.78
CA ASP A 116 -1.85 -11.81 8.37
C ASP A 116 -0.59 -12.02 7.50
N GLU A 117 -0.52 -11.44 6.31
CA GLU A 117 0.68 -11.48 5.47
C GLU A 117 1.63 -10.31 5.75
N PRO A 118 2.97 -10.51 5.63
CA PRO A 118 3.96 -9.52 6.05
C PRO A 118 3.82 -8.14 5.39
N LEU A 119 3.28 -8.09 4.18
CA LEU A 119 3.17 -6.86 3.38
C LEU A 119 1.80 -6.18 3.52
N TYR A 120 0.84 -6.80 4.22
CA TYR A 120 -0.51 -6.25 4.36
C TYR A 120 -0.55 -4.90 5.10
N PRO A 121 0.22 -4.67 6.18
CA PRO A 121 0.30 -3.34 6.79
C PRO A 121 0.80 -2.26 5.83
N VAL A 122 1.70 -2.62 4.90
CA VAL A 122 2.22 -1.71 3.87
C VAL A 122 1.12 -1.40 2.85
N LYS A 123 0.37 -2.43 2.40
CA LYS A 123 -0.81 -2.25 1.54
C LYS A 123 -1.77 -1.24 2.14
N ARG A 124 -2.20 -1.43 3.39
CA ARG A 124 -3.14 -0.53 4.08
C ARG A 124 -2.61 0.89 4.20
N ALA A 125 -1.31 1.08 4.45
CA ALA A 125 -0.70 2.41 4.49
C ALA A 125 -0.73 3.11 3.11
N VAL A 126 -0.40 2.38 2.04
CA VAL A 126 -0.46 2.90 0.66
C VAL A 126 -1.90 3.24 0.27
N GLU A 127 -2.84 2.34 0.55
CA GLU A 127 -4.27 2.55 0.33
C GLU A 127 -4.79 3.79 1.06
N SER A 128 -4.35 4.04 2.30
CA SER A 128 -4.76 5.23 3.06
C SER A 128 -4.29 6.54 2.42
N LEU A 129 -3.12 6.54 1.77
CA LEU A 129 -2.61 7.71 1.04
C LEU A 129 -3.43 7.99 -0.22
N PHE A 130 -3.75 6.94 -0.99
CA PHE A 130 -4.62 7.07 -2.16
C PHE A 130 -6.05 7.47 -1.78
N ALA A 131 -6.59 6.87 -0.72
CA ALA A 131 -7.91 7.20 -0.19
C ALA A 131 -8.02 8.67 0.26
N ALA A 132 -6.92 9.28 0.72
CA ALA A 132 -6.90 10.69 1.12
C ALA A 132 -7.07 11.67 -0.05
N THR A 133 -6.88 11.22 -1.29
CA THR A 133 -7.06 12.08 -2.49
C THR A 133 -8.46 11.98 -3.09
N MET A 134 -9.30 11.07 -2.59
CA MET A 134 -10.65 10.80 -3.10
C MET A 134 -11.71 11.58 -2.34
N SER A 135 -12.87 11.81 -2.96
CA SER A 135 -14.04 12.28 -2.21
C SER A 135 -14.50 11.22 -1.20
N PRO A 136 -15.26 11.58 -0.14
CA PRO A 136 -15.75 10.60 0.84
C PRO A 136 -16.54 9.45 0.22
N GLU A 137 -17.40 9.75 -0.76
CA GLU A 137 -18.21 8.75 -1.48
C GLU A 137 -17.34 7.81 -2.31
N GLU A 138 -16.43 8.35 -3.12
CA GLU A 138 -15.51 7.56 -3.96
C GLU A 138 -14.61 6.67 -3.10
N ARG A 139 -14.13 7.21 -1.98
CA ARG A 139 -13.29 6.48 -1.02
C ARG A 139 -14.05 5.31 -0.41
N ALA A 140 -15.30 5.53 0.02
CA ALA A 140 -16.12 4.49 0.62
C ALA A 140 -16.41 3.38 -0.41
N LEU A 141 -16.83 3.72 -1.63
CA LEU A 141 -17.04 2.73 -2.69
C LEU A 141 -15.75 1.95 -3.00
N TRP A 142 -14.62 2.65 -3.17
CA TRP A 142 -13.33 2.03 -3.49
C TRP A 142 -12.86 1.08 -2.38
N LEU A 143 -13.00 1.48 -1.11
CA LEU A 143 -12.69 0.61 0.02
C LEU A 143 -13.64 -0.58 0.08
N ALA A 144 -14.94 -0.39 -0.13
CA ALA A 144 -15.91 -1.48 -0.15
C ALA A 144 -15.52 -2.56 -1.16
N GLU A 145 -15.19 -2.15 -2.39
CA GLU A 145 -14.73 -3.04 -3.45
C GLU A 145 -13.41 -3.73 -3.09
N ARG A 146 -12.41 -2.98 -2.62
CA ARG A 146 -11.10 -3.54 -2.26
C ARG A 146 -11.19 -4.59 -1.15
N ARG A 147 -11.94 -4.32 -0.09
CA ARG A 147 -12.15 -5.27 1.00
C ARG A 147 -12.89 -6.52 0.52
N TRP A 148 -13.83 -6.35 -0.41
CA TRP A 148 -14.58 -7.46 -1.00
C TRP A 148 -13.69 -8.35 -1.88
N GLU A 149 -12.88 -7.77 -2.75
CA GLU A 149 -11.93 -8.50 -3.59
C GLU A 149 -10.92 -9.31 -2.75
N GLU A 150 -10.47 -8.74 -1.62
CA GLU A 150 -9.61 -9.47 -0.67
C GLU A 150 -10.35 -10.63 -0.01
N PHE A 151 -11.62 -10.43 0.38
CA PHE A 151 -12.44 -11.50 0.94
C PHE A 151 -12.62 -12.65 -0.06
N GLU A 152 -12.96 -12.34 -1.31
CA GLU A 152 -13.09 -13.35 -2.37
C GLU A 152 -11.77 -14.06 -2.64
N THR A 153 -10.67 -13.31 -2.72
CA THR A 153 -9.33 -13.89 -2.92
C THR A 153 -8.99 -14.84 -1.79
N ALA A 154 -9.22 -14.45 -0.54
CA ALA A 154 -9.00 -15.32 0.61
C ALA A 154 -9.90 -16.58 0.57
N ALA A 155 -11.18 -16.41 0.21
CA ALA A 155 -12.13 -17.51 0.07
C ALA A 155 -11.69 -18.53 -0.99
N THR A 156 -11.14 -18.10 -2.13
CA THR A 156 -10.59 -19.02 -3.15
C THR A 156 -9.40 -19.83 -2.64
N GLN A 157 -8.69 -19.34 -1.62
CA GLN A 157 -7.58 -20.02 -0.95
C GLN A 157 -8.05 -20.89 0.23
N GLY A 158 -9.38 -21.03 0.43
CA GLY A 158 -9.96 -21.74 1.57
C GLY A 158 -9.84 -20.98 2.91
N ARG A 159 -9.44 -19.70 2.86
CA ARG A 159 -9.33 -18.83 4.03
C ARG A 159 -10.58 -17.95 4.11
N TRP A 160 -11.46 -18.27 5.05
CA TRP A 160 -12.60 -17.40 5.34
C TRP A 160 -12.17 -16.31 6.30
N LEU A 161 -12.23 -15.05 5.86
CA LEU A 161 -11.84 -13.87 6.64
C LEU A 161 -13.07 -12.95 6.84
N PRO A 162 -13.96 -13.25 7.82
CA PRO A 162 -15.23 -12.54 7.98
C PRO A 162 -15.06 -11.03 8.19
N ALA A 163 -13.97 -10.61 8.84
CA ALA A 163 -13.64 -9.21 9.05
C ALA A 163 -13.56 -8.40 7.73
N LEU A 164 -13.06 -8.99 6.64
CA LEU A 164 -13.00 -8.32 5.34
C LEU A 164 -14.40 -8.12 4.73
N ALA A 165 -15.28 -9.11 4.87
CA ALA A 165 -16.67 -8.98 4.45
C ALA A 165 -17.39 -7.90 5.26
N GLU A 166 -17.22 -7.89 6.58
CA GLU A 166 -17.80 -6.86 7.45
C GLU A 166 -17.24 -5.45 7.15
N GLU A 167 -15.94 -5.32 6.90
CA GLU A 167 -15.34 -4.04 6.47
C GLU A 167 -15.92 -3.56 5.14
N SER A 168 -16.08 -4.47 4.18
CA SER A 168 -16.68 -4.15 2.88
C SER A 168 -18.13 -3.67 3.03
N LEU A 169 -18.94 -4.36 3.84
CA LEU A 169 -20.34 -3.99 4.10
C LEU A 169 -20.48 -2.61 4.74
N ARG A 170 -19.62 -2.28 5.71
CA ARG A 170 -19.62 -0.94 6.33
C ARG A 170 -19.33 0.17 5.32
N HIS A 171 -18.35 -0.04 4.43
CA HIS A 171 -18.02 0.94 3.42
C HIS A 171 -19.07 1.03 2.30
N LEU A 172 -19.71 -0.08 1.95
CA LEU A 172 -20.84 -0.11 1.04
C LEU A 172 -22.01 0.73 1.59
N GLU A 173 -22.31 0.57 2.88
CA GLU A 173 -23.33 1.35 3.58
C GLU A 173 -22.98 2.85 3.59
N GLU A 174 -21.74 3.21 3.97
CA GLU A 174 -21.24 4.60 3.97
C GLU A 174 -21.39 5.25 2.58
N ALA A 175 -21.02 4.52 1.52
CA ALA A 175 -21.14 5.00 0.15
C ALA A 175 -22.61 5.16 -0.29
N ALA A 176 -23.49 4.24 0.08
CA ALA A 176 -24.91 4.32 -0.24
C ALA A 176 -25.62 5.48 0.47
N GLN A 177 -25.29 5.73 1.75
CA GLN A 177 -25.82 6.85 2.53
C GLN A 177 -25.42 8.22 1.96
N SER A 178 -24.30 8.29 1.22
CA SER A 178 -23.85 9.51 0.56
C SER A 178 -24.75 9.97 -0.60
N GLY A 179 -25.72 9.14 -1.02
CA GLY A 179 -26.80 9.55 -1.92
C GLY A 179 -26.39 9.72 -3.38
N GLY A 180 -25.31 9.07 -3.80
CA GLY A 180 -24.81 9.04 -5.17
C GLY A 180 -25.90 8.67 -6.18
N LYS A 181 -25.92 9.35 -7.33
CA LYS A 181 -26.83 9.07 -8.45
C LYS A 181 -26.05 8.61 -9.68
N GLY A 182 -26.73 7.92 -10.60
CA GLY A 182 -26.13 7.53 -11.87
C GLY A 182 -25.15 6.35 -11.73
N PRO A 183 -24.00 6.35 -12.44
CA PRO A 183 -23.10 5.18 -12.51
C PRO A 183 -22.59 4.66 -11.17
N ALA A 184 -22.34 5.55 -10.19
CA ALA A 184 -21.88 5.16 -8.86
C ALA A 184 -22.93 4.32 -8.12
N HIS A 185 -24.21 4.70 -8.20
CA HIS A 185 -25.31 3.94 -7.59
C HIS A 185 -25.47 2.56 -8.22
N ALA A 186 -25.37 2.45 -9.54
CA ALA A 186 -25.41 1.17 -10.24
C ALA A 186 -24.26 0.24 -9.81
N ARG A 187 -23.07 0.81 -9.62
CA ARG A 187 -21.88 0.08 -9.16
C ARG A 187 -22.00 -0.40 -7.71
N LEU A 188 -22.52 0.45 -6.81
CA LEU A 188 -22.85 0.05 -5.44
C LEU A 188 -23.88 -1.09 -5.41
N ARG A 189 -24.94 -0.99 -6.23
CA ARG A 189 -25.95 -2.05 -6.33
C ARG A 189 -25.37 -3.37 -6.85
N ALA A 190 -24.52 -3.31 -7.88
CA ALA A 190 -23.86 -4.51 -8.38
C ALA A 190 -22.96 -5.16 -7.32
N LEU A 191 -22.24 -4.36 -6.52
CA LEU A 191 -21.45 -4.87 -5.40
C LEU A 191 -22.35 -5.52 -4.33
N TYR A 192 -23.45 -4.86 -3.95
CA TYR A 192 -24.44 -5.40 -3.02
C TYR A 192 -24.99 -6.76 -3.47
N GLU A 193 -25.39 -6.90 -4.73
CA GLU A 193 -25.94 -8.14 -5.29
C GLU A 193 -24.88 -9.25 -5.31
N ARG A 194 -23.66 -8.94 -5.76
CA ARG A 194 -22.52 -9.89 -5.76
C ARG A 194 -22.19 -10.40 -4.36
N GLN A 195 -22.26 -9.52 -3.35
CA GLN A 195 -22.01 -9.88 -1.95
C GLN A 195 -22.98 -10.92 -1.42
N GLY A 196 -24.26 -10.80 -1.75
CA GLY A 196 -25.29 -11.73 -1.30
C GLY A 196 -25.01 -13.17 -1.72
N VAL A 197 -24.72 -13.36 -3.01
CA VAL A 197 -24.46 -14.69 -3.60
C VAL A 197 -23.30 -15.39 -2.91
N ILE A 198 -22.21 -14.67 -2.69
CA ILE A 198 -20.97 -15.24 -2.14
C ILE A 198 -21.07 -15.40 -0.62
N LEU A 199 -21.73 -14.49 0.11
CA LEU A 199 -21.95 -14.66 1.56
C LEU A 199 -22.80 -15.90 1.85
N GLU A 200 -23.82 -16.17 1.02
CA GLU A 200 -24.62 -17.39 1.16
C GLU A 200 -23.77 -18.66 0.96
N GLN A 201 -22.91 -18.67 -0.07
CA GLN A 201 -21.95 -19.76 -0.31
C GLN A 201 -20.95 -19.88 0.85
N ALA A 202 -20.40 -18.76 1.32
CA ALA A 202 -19.42 -18.71 2.40
C ALA A 202 -19.98 -19.28 3.71
N VAL A 203 -21.23 -18.97 4.07
CA VAL A 203 -21.87 -19.53 5.27
C VAL A 203 -22.05 -21.05 5.16
N ARG A 204 -22.35 -21.56 3.96
CA ARG A 204 -22.48 -23.01 3.72
C ARG A 204 -21.13 -23.73 3.81
N ASP A 205 -20.11 -23.17 3.19
CA ASP A 205 -18.84 -23.86 2.94
C ASP A 205 -17.80 -23.64 4.04
N ALA A 206 -17.99 -22.61 4.87
CA ALA A 206 -17.03 -22.29 5.93
C ALA A 206 -17.01 -23.31 7.09
N PRO A 207 -15.83 -23.49 7.72
CA PRO A 207 -15.69 -24.22 8.97
C PRO A 207 -16.64 -23.72 10.07
N PRO A 208 -17.03 -24.59 11.02
CA PRO A 208 -17.95 -24.21 12.10
C PRO A 208 -17.51 -22.98 12.90
N GLU A 209 -16.20 -22.79 13.05
CA GLU A 209 -15.61 -21.69 13.82
C GLU A 209 -15.86 -20.32 13.19
N THR A 210 -15.81 -20.22 11.86
CA THR A 210 -16.00 -18.95 11.13
C THR A 210 -17.43 -18.77 10.63
N ARG A 211 -18.23 -19.84 10.59
CA ARG A 211 -19.62 -19.82 10.10
C ARG A 211 -20.51 -18.83 10.86
N SER A 212 -20.36 -18.70 12.18
CA SER A 212 -21.17 -17.77 12.97
C SER A 212 -20.89 -16.31 12.62
N GLU A 213 -19.63 -15.98 12.33
CA GLU A 213 -19.20 -14.64 11.93
C GLU A 213 -19.65 -14.32 10.50
N LEU A 214 -19.52 -15.27 9.57
CA LEU A 214 -20.06 -15.09 8.21
C LEU A 214 -21.59 -14.99 8.21
N ALA A 215 -22.27 -15.75 9.06
CA ALA A 215 -23.72 -15.63 9.21
C ALA A 215 -24.13 -14.27 9.79
N ARG A 216 -23.25 -13.65 10.60
CA ARG A 216 -23.44 -12.27 11.05
C ARG A 216 -23.26 -11.29 9.89
N ALA A 217 -22.18 -11.40 9.13
CA ALA A 217 -21.97 -10.58 7.93
C ALA A 217 -23.14 -10.72 6.93
N GLN A 218 -23.68 -11.93 6.74
CA GLN A 218 -24.86 -12.16 5.91
C GLN A 218 -26.12 -11.45 6.46
N ARG A 219 -26.32 -11.42 7.78
CA ARG A 219 -27.43 -10.65 8.38
C ARG A 219 -27.23 -9.15 8.22
N GLU A 220 -26.01 -8.65 8.39
CA GLU A 220 -25.66 -7.23 8.16
C GLU A 220 -25.91 -6.86 6.69
N TRP A 221 -25.47 -7.69 5.75
CA TRP A 221 -25.80 -7.55 4.33
C TRP A 221 -27.31 -7.51 4.06
N ALA A 222 -28.08 -8.43 4.64
CA ALA A 222 -29.52 -8.47 4.47
C ALA A 222 -30.21 -7.19 5.00
N GLN A 223 -29.66 -6.57 6.05
CA GLN A 223 -30.16 -5.30 6.56
C GLN A 223 -29.97 -4.16 5.56
N LEU A 224 -28.93 -4.18 4.72
CA LEU A 224 -28.69 -3.16 3.69
C LEU A 224 -29.75 -3.14 2.58
N ALA A 225 -30.65 -4.12 2.52
CA ALA A 225 -31.79 -4.11 1.59
C ALA A 225 -32.65 -2.84 1.70
N HIS A 226 -32.65 -2.16 2.86
CA HIS A 226 -33.34 -0.87 3.01
C HIS A 226 -32.75 0.26 2.15
N LEU A 227 -31.47 0.16 1.75
CA LEU A 227 -30.78 1.14 0.91
C LEU A 227 -30.81 0.78 -0.57
N PHE A 228 -30.80 -0.52 -0.89
CA PHE A 228 -30.68 -1.02 -2.26
C PHE A 228 -31.96 -1.62 -2.85
N GLY A 229 -32.97 -1.89 -2.02
CA GLY A 229 -34.11 -2.72 -2.37
C GLY A 229 -33.83 -4.22 -2.17
N PRO A 230 -34.83 -5.09 -2.37
CA PRO A 230 -34.63 -6.53 -2.31
C PRO A 230 -33.69 -6.99 -3.42
N PRO A 231 -32.83 -8.00 -3.18
CA PRO A 231 -32.01 -8.60 -4.23
C PRO A 231 -32.92 -9.17 -5.32
N GLU A 232 -32.52 -9.02 -6.59
CA GLU A 232 -33.19 -9.70 -7.70
C GLU A 232 -32.85 -11.19 -7.60
N GLY A 233 -33.90 -12.01 -7.42
CA GLY A 233 -33.79 -13.45 -7.14
C GLY A 233 -33.38 -14.29 -8.34
#